data_AF-A0A268TGM1-F1
#
_entry.id   AF-A0A268TGM1-F1
#
_cell.length_a   1.000
_cell.length_b   1.000
_cell.length_c   1.000
_cell.angle_alpha   90.00
_cell.angle_beta   90.00
_cell.angle_gamma   90.00
#
_symmetry.space_group_name_H-M   'P 1'
#
loop_
_entity.id
_entity.type
_entity.pdbx_description
1 polymer ?
#
loop_
_entity_poly.entity_id
_entity_poly.type
_entity_poly.pdbx_seq_one_letter_code
_entity_poly.pdbx_strand_id
1 'polypeptide(L)'
;MLISRLEGNLHSYDISKFKIDTIDIQWYDTRKKIARWKSRNGKDVAMKLTDAPKMGLSQGDILYQKGDEILAINILPAQVLCIYAQSSQEVAKICYEIGNRHSALFFGEDAFEFRTPFEKPLKALFDKLNIKNSVLSARLDSASRISVSMAHAEPNVAIKESPDFKITLYKQKEE
;
A
#
# COMPACT_ATOMS: atom_id res chain seq x y z
N MET A 1 10.20 21.42 7.69
CA MET A 1 9.01 21.56 8.58
C MET A 1 8.64 20.20 9.14
N LEU A 2 8.14 20.10 10.38
CA LEU A 2 7.79 18.83 11.04
C LEU A 2 6.26 18.70 11.19
N ILE A 3 5.70 17.58 10.74
CA ILE A 3 4.28 17.24 10.83
C ILE A 3 4.08 16.12 11.85
N SER A 4 3.28 16.36 12.88
CA SER A 4 3.00 15.38 13.95
C SER A 4 1.57 14.85 14.00
N ARG A 5 0.63 15.55 13.34
CA ARG A 5 -0.79 15.19 13.23
C ARG A 5 -1.33 15.61 11.88
N LEU A 6 -2.43 14.98 11.46
CA LEU A 6 -3.18 15.37 10.28
C LEU A 6 -4.18 16.48 10.64
N GLU A 7 -4.49 17.35 9.69
CA GLU A 7 -5.44 18.48 9.89
C GLU A 7 -6.80 18.24 9.21
N GLY A 8 -7.02 17.05 8.66
CA GLY A 8 -8.27 16.67 7.99
C GLY A 8 -7.97 16.00 6.64
N ASN A 9 -8.95 16.03 5.75
CA ASN A 9 -8.83 15.46 4.41
C ASN A 9 -9.49 16.40 3.39
N LEU A 10 -8.91 16.56 2.21
CA LEU A 10 -9.42 17.46 1.16
C LEU A 10 -10.89 17.22 0.80
N HIS A 11 -11.40 16.00 0.95
CA HIS A 11 -12.80 15.66 0.67
C HIS A 11 -13.80 16.34 1.61
N SER A 12 -13.37 16.82 2.78
CA SER A 12 -14.24 17.50 3.75
C SER A 12 -14.20 19.03 3.66
N TYR A 13 -13.49 19.62 2.69
CA TYR A 13 -13.30 21.07 2.57
C TYR A 13 -13.78 21.61 1.23
N ASP A 14 -14.27 22.85 1.24
CA ASP A 14 -14.34 23.65 0.02
C ASP A 14 -12.91 24.12 -0.32
N ILE A 15 -12.28 23.36 -1.21
CA ILE A 15 -10.89 23.58 -1.62
C ILE A 15 -10.72 24.70 -2.65
N SER A 16 -11.81 25.28 -3.16
CA SER A 16 -11.77 26.24 -4.28
C SER A 16 -10.94 27.49 -4.00
N LYS A 17 -10.78 27.87 -2.72
CA LYS A 17 -10.03 29.05 -2.27
C LYS A 17 -8.58 28.75 -1.90
N PHE A 18 -8.17 27.48 -1.90
CA PHE A 18 -6.85 27.07 -1.43
C PHE A 18 -5.91 26.72 -2.58
N LYS A 19 -4.64 27.07 -2.42
CA LYS A 19 -3.53 26.58 -3.23
C LYS A 19 -3.08 25.25 -2.67
N ILE A 20 -3.35 24.17 -3.40
CA ILE A 20 -2.97 22.81 -2.98
C ILE A 20 -1.60 22.46 -3.53
N ASP A 21 -0.66 22.20 -2.63
CA ASP A 21 0.58 21.48 -2.91
C ASP A 21 0.42 20.03 -2.45
N THR A 22 1.09 19.08 -3.11
CA THR A 22 0.96 17.66 -2.76
C THR A 22 2.32 17.01 -2.52
N ILE A 23 2.33 16.04 -1.60
CA ILE A 23 3.40 15.05 -1.51
C ILE A 23 2.93 13.79 -2.22
N ASP A 24 3.69 13.41 -3.24
CA ASP A 24 3.45 12.17 -3.98
C ASP A 24 4.09 11.00 -3.23
N ILE A 25 3.27 10.02 -2.87
CA ILE A 25 3.71 8.80 -2.18
C ILE A 25 3.20 7.56 -2.90
N GLN A 26 3.92 6.46 -2.70
CA GLN A 26 3.48 5.15 -3.17
C GLN A 26 2.49 4.53 -2.18
N TRP A 27 1.65 3.63 -2.64
CA TRP A 27 0.67 2.93 -1.77
C TRP A 27 1.33 2.17 -0.61
N TYR A 28 2.57 1.70 -0.79
CA TYR A 28 3.32 1.00 0.26
C TYR A 28 3.98 1.95 1.27
N ASP A 29 4.05 3.24 0.98
CA ASP A 29 4.59 4.26 1.89
C ASP A 29 3.55 4.81 2.86
N THR A 30 2.26 4.57 2.63
CA THR A 30 1.15 5.17 3.39
C THR A 30 1.17 4.81 4.88
N ARG A 31 1.77 3.68 5.25
CA ARG A 31 1.87 3.23 6.65
C ARG A 31 3.13 3.73 7.37
N LYS A 32 4.00 4.49 6.70
CA LYS A 32 5.19 5.08 7.35
C LYS A 32 4.74 6.12 8.38
N LYS A 33 5.09 5.90 9.65
CA LYS A 33 4.87 6.89 10.72
C LYS A 33 5.93 7.99 10.72
N ILE A 34 7.13 7.66 10.24
CA ILE A 34 8.28 8.55 10.14
C ILE A 34 8.75 8.55 8.68
N ALA A 35 8.78 9.72 8.06
CA ALA A 35 9.25 9.88 6.69
C ALA A 35 9.76 11.30 6.47
N ARG A 36 10.56 11.49 5.42
CA ARG A 36 10.93 12.81 4.91
C ARG A 36 10.71 12.80 3.40
N TRP A 37 9.92 13.76 2.93
CA TRP A 37 9.54 13.86 1.53
C TRP A 37 9.70 15.29 1.05
N LYS A 38 9.70 15.44 -0.28
CA LYS A 38 9.55 16.74 -0.93
C LYS A 38 8.16 16.84 -1.56
N SER A 39 7.52 17.98 -1.40
CA SER A 39 6.30 18.29 -2.14
C SER A 39 6.59 18.54 -3.62
N ARG A 40 5.56 18.59 -4.46
CA ARG A 40 5.68 18.95 -5.88
C ARG A 40 6.27 20.34 -6.08
N ASN A 41 5.97 21.29 -5.19
CA ASN A 41 6.59 22.62 -5.21
C ASN A 41 7.98 22.67 -4.55
N GLY A 42 8.58 21.52 -4.23
CA GLY A 42 9.96 21.41 -3.75
C GLY A 42 10.14 21.64 -2.25
N LYS A 43 9.06 21.72 -1.46
CA LYS A 43 9.15 21.94 -0.01
C LYS A 43 9.57 20.68 0.72
N ASP A 44 10.52 20.81 1.63
CA ASP A 44 11.01 19.70 2.44
C ASP A 44 10.18 19.51 3.71
N VAL A 45 9.63 18.31 3.86
CA VAL A 45 8.64 17.96 4.88
C VAL A 45 9.11 16.70 5.60
N ALA A 46 9.35 16.85 6.90
CA ALA A 46 9.55 15.73 7.80
C ALA A 46 8.21 15.40 8.48
N MET A 47 7.83 14.13 8.47
CA MET A 47 6.63 13.63 9.12
C MET A 47 7.03 12.67 10.23
N LYS A 48 6.46 12.86 11.42
CA LYS A 48 6.55 11.96 12.57
C LYS A 48 5.19 11.95 13.26
N LEU A 49 4.27 11.14 12.76
CA LEU A 49 2.90 11.08 13.28
C LEU A 49 2.87 10.44 14.66
N THR A 50 2.32 11.16 15.65
CA THR A 50 2.10 10.63 17.00
C THR A 50 0.90 9.70 17.04
N ASP A 51 -0.16 10.05 16.30
CA ASP A 51 -1.37 9.24 16.15
C ASP A 51 -1.63 9.00 14.66
N ALA A 52 -0.98 7.97 14.12
CA ALA A 52 -1.10 7.63 12.70
C ALA A 52 -2.40 6.84 12.46
N PRO A 53 -3.16 7.13 11.38
CA PRO A 53 -4.33 6.35 11.03
C PRO A 53 -4.00 4.85 10.92
N LYS A 54 -4.86 3.99 11.46
CA LYS A 54 -4.62 2.53 11.49
C LYS A 54 -4.37 1.93 10.10
N MET A 55 -5.09 2.42 9.09
CA MET A 55 -4.96 1.94 7.71
C MET A 55 -3.79 2.58 6.94
N GLY A 56 -3.20 3.65 7.47
CA GLY A 56 -2.22 4.50 6.80
C GLY A 56 -2.82 5.80 6.27
N LEU A 57 -1.95 6.66 5.74
CA LEU A 57 -2.31 7.90 5.05
C LEU A 57 -3.20 7.60 3.84
N SER A 58 -4.27 8.37 3.69
CA SER A 58 -5.24 8.23 2.60
C SER A 58 -5.09 9.32 1.55
N GLN A 59 -5.72 9.14 0.40
CA GLN A 59 -5.74 10.17 -0.64
C GLN A 59 -6.35 11.46 -0.08
N GLY A 60 -5.64 12.58 -0.26
CA GLY A 60 -6.10 13.89 0.17
C GLY A 60 -5.95 14.18 1.66
N ASP A 61 -5.29 13.32 2.46
CA ASP A 61 -5.00 13.66 3.85
C ASP A 61 -4.17 14.95 3.94
N ILE A 62 -4.62 15.90 4.76
CA ILE A 62 -4.01 17.21 4.91
C ILE A 62 -2.90 17.11 5.97
N LEU A 63 -1.67 17.39 5.56
CA LEU A 63 -0.50 17.42 6.44
C LEU A 63 -0.40 18.75 7.20
N TYR A 64 -0.70 19.85 6.51
CA TYR A 64 -0.86 21.16 7.14
C TYR A 64 -1.66 22.12 6.25
N GLN A 65 -2.24 23.13 6.88
CA GLN A 65 -2.82 24.29 6.26
C GLN A 65 -2.18 25.57 6.83
N LYS A 66 -1.67 26.45 5.96
CA LYS A 66 -1.11 27.75 6.36
C LYS A 66 -1.68 28.85 5.48
N GLY A 67 -2.58 29.65 6.05
CA GLY A 67 -3.33 30.66 5.28
C GLY A 67 -4.12 29.98 4.16
N ASP A 68 -3.88 30.42 2.92
CA ASP A 68 -4.54 29.90 1.72
C ASP A 68 -3.80 28.69 1.11
N GLU A 69 -2.74 28.18 1.75
CA GLU A 69 -2.00 27.04 1.24
C GLU A 69 -2.28 25.76 2.04
N ILE A 70 -2.55 24.68 1.32
CA ILE A 70 -2.74 23.34 1.87
C ILE A 70 -1.65 22.44 1.30
N LEU A 71 -1.01 21.65 2.17
CA LEU A 71 -0.19 20.51 1.75
C LEU A 71 -0.94 19.21 2.05
N ALA A 72 -1.17 18.41 1.01
CA ALA A 72 -1.90 17.15 1.12
C ALA A 72 -1.13 15.95 0.57
N ILE A 73 -1.61 14.76 0.91
CA ILE A 73 -1.12 13.49 0.36
C ILE A 73 -1.77 13.21 -1.00
N ASN A 74 -0.93 12.83 -1.97
CA ASN A 74 -1.37 12.23 -3.22
C ASN A 74 -0.75 10.84 -3.37
N ILE A 75 -1.59 9.82 -3.38
CA ILE A 75 -1.18 8.44 -3.64
C ILE A 75 -1.05 8.27 -5.15
N LEU A 76 0.13 7.85 -5.60
CA LEU A 76 0.41 7.61 -7.01
C LEU A 76 -0.35 6.37 -7.51
N PRO A 77 -0.86 6.38 -8.75
CA PRO A 77 -1.35 5.18 -9.40
C PRO A 77 -0.25 4.11 -9.51
N ALA A 78 -0.64 2.85 -9.34
CA ALA A 78 0.22 1.69 -9.51
C ALA A 78 -0.45 0.69 -10.46
N GLN A 79 0.30 -0.30 -10.92
CA GLN A 79 -0.31 -1.46 -11.57
C GLN A 79 -1.06 -2.28 -10.51
N VAL A 80 -2.35 -2.46 -10.73
CA VAL A 80 -3.28 -3.11 -9.82
C VAL A 80 -3.95 -4.26 -10.54
N LEU A 81 -4.03 -5.39 -9.87
CA LEU A 81 -4.90 -6.49 -10.25
C LEU A 81 -6.28 -6.25 -9.64
N CYS A 82 -7.26 -5.94 -10.49
CA CYS A 82 -8.66 -5.82 -10.12
C CYS A 82 -9.34 -7.17 -10.30
N ILE A 83 -10.09 -7.61 -9.29
CA ILE A 83 -10.68 -8.93 -9.19
C ILE A 83 -12.18 -8.75 -8.98
N TYR A 84 -12.99 -9.46 -9.75
CA TYR A 84 -14.44 -9.31 -9.77
C TYR A 84 -15.09 -10.65 -9.41
N ALA A 85 -15.49 -10.78 -8.15
CA ALA A 85 -16.20 -11.95 -7.66
C ALA A 85 -17.64 -11.98 -8.21
N GLN A 86 -18.19 -13.17 -8.42
CA GLN A 86 -19.58 -13.36 -8.84
C GLN A 86 -20.48 -13.91 -7.71
N SER A 87 -19.88 -14.36 -6.62
CA SER A 87 -20.58 -14.96 -5.49
C SER A 87 -19.83 -14.73 -4.17
N SER A 88 -20.53 -14.86 -3.04
CA SER A 88 -19.89 -14.76 -1.72
C SER A 88 -18.86 -15.88 -1.48
N GLN A 89 -19.03 -17.04 -2.11
CA GLN A 89 -18.05 -18.13 -2.09
C GLN A 89 -16.75 -17.73 -2.78
N GLU A 90 -16.84 -17.04 -3.93
CA GLU A 90 -15.65 -16.50 -4.60
C GLU A 90 -14.98 -15.41 -3.75
N VAL A 91 -15.75 -14.51 -3.14
CA VAL A 91 -15.20 -13.50 -2.22
C VAL A 91 -14.38 -14.16 -1.12
N ALA A 92 -14.92 -15.18 -0.46
CA ALA A 92 -14.21 -15.91 0.59
C ALA A 92 -12.92 -16.56 0.06
N LYS A 93 -12.97 -17.19 -1.13
CA LYS A 93 -11.80 -17.82 -1.74
C LYS A 93 -10.72 -16.81 -2.14
N ILE A 94 -11.11 -15.68 -2.74
CA ILE A 94 -10.21 -14.59 -3.12
C ILE A 94 -9.49 -14.04 -1.90
N CYS A 95 -10.25 -13.64 -0.86
CA CYS A 95 -9.68 -13.09 0.36
C CYS A 95 -8.75 -14.08 1.06
N TYR A 96 -9.10 -15.37 1.08
CA TYR A 96 -8.27 -16.42 1.67
C TYR A 96 -6.94 -16.63 0.90
N GLU A 97 -7.00 -16.72 -0.43
CA GLU A 97 -5.81 -16.91 -1.27
C GLU A 97 -4.85 -15.71 -1.21
N ILE A 98 -5.36 -14.48 -1.21
CA ILE A 98 -4.54 -13.26 -1.10
C ILE A 98 -3.97 -13.15 0.32
N GLY A 99 -4.80 -13.39 1.34
CA GLY A 99 -4.38 -13.35 2.75
C GLY A 99 -3.24 -14.32 3.04
N ASN A 100 -3.31 -15.56 2.52
CA ASN A 100 -2.26 -16.57 2.67
C ASN A 100 -0.92 -16.19 2.03
N ARG A 101 -0.91 -15.21 1.12
CA ARG A 101 0.31 -14.71 0.47
C ARG A 101 0.86 -13.45 1.14
N HIS A 102 0.18 -12.94 2.18
CA HIS A 102 0.49 -11.66 2.81
C HIS A 102 0.51 -10.46 1.84
N SER A 103 -0.16 -10.60 0.68
CA SER A 103 -0.30 -9.53 -0.30
C SER A 103 -1.31 -8.48 0.21
N ALA A 104 -1.08 -7.21 -0.11
CA ALA A 104 -2.01 -6.16 0.27
C ALA A 104 -3.35 -6.28 -0.47
N LEU A 105 -4.45 -6.13 0.24
CA LEU A 105 -5.81 -6.23 -0.30
C LEU A 105 -6.61 -4.97 0.02
N PHE A 106 -7.38 -4.51 -0.96
CA PHE A 106 -8.18 -3.31 -0.91
C PHE A 106 -9.57 -3.61 -1.48
N PHE A 107 -10.60 -2.94 -0.96
CA PHE A 107 -11.91 -2.93 -1.59
C PHE A 107 -11.88 -2.14 -2.90
N GLY A 108 -12.64 -2.60 -3.88
CA GLY A 108 -12.95 -1.88 -5.11
C GLY A 108 -14.13 -0.92 -4.92
N GLU A 109 -14.80 -0.57 -6.01
CA GLU A 109 -15.98 0.30 -5.98
C GLU A 109 -17.24 -0.47 -5.56
N ASP A 110 -17.36 -1.72 -6.06
CA ASP A 110 -18.43 -2.63 -5.70
C ASP A 110 -18.05 -3.57 -4.55
N ALA A 111 -19.05 -4.07 -3.82
CA ALA A 111 -18.84 -5.01 -2.72
C ALA A 111 -18.16 -6.33 -3.15
N PHE A 112 -18.22 -6.67 -4.44
CA PHE A 112 -17.62 -7.88 -5.03
C PHE A 112 -16.36 -7.56 -5.86
N GLU A 113 -15.89 -6.31 -5.83
CA GLU A 113 -14.63 -5.91 -6.46
C GLU A 113 -13.53 -5.80 -5.40
N PHE A 114 -12.37 -6.38 -5.70
CA PHE A 114 -11.17 -6.28 -4.88
C PHE A 114 -9.99 -5.82 -5.72
N ARG A 115 -9.08 -5.12 -5.06
CA ARG A 115 -7.87 -4.56 -5.67
C ARG A 115 -6.64 -5.00 -4.89
N THR A 116 -5.60 -5.41 -5.59
CA THR A 116 -4.33 -5.82 -5.01
C THR A 116 -3.18 -5.37 -5.92
N PRO A 117 -1.98 -5.04 -5.39
CA PRO A 117 -0.83 -4.75 -6.24
C PRO A 117 -0.62 -5.85 -7.27
N PHE A 118 -0.30 -5.48 -8.51
CA PHE A 118 -0.12 -6.47 -9.57
C PHE A 118 1.11 -7.35 -9.30
N GLU A 119 0.86 -8.66 -9.19
CA GLU A 119 1.87 -9.69 -9.10
C GLU A 119 1.55 -10.82 -10.09
N LYS A 120 2.54 -11.21 -10.91
CA LYS A 120 2.37 -12.28 -11.91
C LYS A 120 1.86 -13.60 -11.31
N PRO A 121 2.36 -14.09 -10.16
CA PRO A 121 1.87 -15.34 -9.57
C PRO A 121 0.39 -15.26 -9.17
N LEU A 122 -0.05 -14.09 -8.70
CA LEU A 122 -1.42 -13.90 -8.25
C LEU A 122 -2.40 -13.82 -9.42
N LYS A 123 -2.00 -13.15 -10.50
CA LYS A 123 -2.73 -13.17 -11.78
C LYS A 123 -2.90 -14.60 -12.31
N ALA A 124 -1.81 -15.36 -12.34
CA ALA A 124 -1.83 -16.76 -12.81
C ALA A 124 -2.73 -17.66 -11.94
N LEU A 125 -2.76 -17.43 -10.62
CA LEU A 125 -3.68 -18.13 -9.72
C LEU A 125 -5.15 -17.84 -10.07
N PHE A 126 -5.53 -16.58 -10.22
CA PHE A 126 -6.93 -16.23 -10.49
C PHE A 126 -7.38 -16.66 -11.87
N ASP A 127 -6.49 -16.62 -12.87
CA ASP A 127 -6.75 -17.21 -14.18
C ASP A 127 -7.02 -18.72 -14.06
N LYS A 128 -6.23 -19.45 -13.26
CA LYS A 128 -6.43 -20.89 -13.01
C LYS A 128 -7.74 -21.20 -12.25
N LEU A 129 -8.18 -20.30 -11.38
CA LEU A 129 -9.43 -20.42 -10.64
C LEU A 129 -10.65 -19.95 -11.45
N ASN A 130 -10.47 -19.52 -12.71
CA ASN A 130 -11.51 -18.92 -13.55
C ASN A 130 -12.21 -17.71 -12.90
N ILE A 131 -11.50 -16.99 -12.04
CA ILE A 131 -12.03 -15.78 -11.39
C ILE A 131 -11.76 -14.59 -12.31
N LYS A 132 -12.81 -13.83 -12.62
CA LYS A 132 -12.72 -12.65 -13.51
C LYS A 132 -11.77 -11.61 -12.91
N ASN A 133 -10.78 -11.19 -13.68
CA ASN A 133 -9.77 -10.24 -13.24
C ASN A 133 -9.21 -9.39 -14.40
N SER A 134 -8.63 -8.23 -14.10
CA SER A 134 -8.01 -7.32 -15.07
C SER A 134 -6.82 -6.59 -14.43
N VAL A 135 -5.85 -6.14 -15.25
CA VAL A 135 -4.72 -5.33 -14.78
C VAL A 135 -4.93 -3.90 -15.23
N LEU A 136 -5.01 -2.98 -14.28
CA LEU A 136 -5.29 -1.56 -14.51
C LEU A 136 -4.26 -0.67 -13.80
N SER A 137 -4.11 0.56 -14.29
CA SER A 137 -3.42 1.62 -13.55
C SER A 137 -4.42 2.29 -12.62
N ALA A 138 -4.29 2.06 -11.31
CA ALA A 138 -5.23 2.56 -10.32
C ALA A 138 -4.52 2.95 -9.02
N ARG A 139 -5.16 3.79 -8.21
CA ARG A 139 -4.68 4.13 -6.86
C ARG A 139 -5.14 3.07 -5.87
N LEU A 140 -4.25 2.67 -4.97
CA LEU A 140 -4.55 1.83 -3.82
C LEU A 140 -4.60 2.71 -2.57
N ASP A 141 -5.79 3.24 -2.29
CA ASP A 141 -6.00 4.16 -1.16
C ASP A 141 -6.05 3.39 0.16
N SER A 142 -5.38 3.90 1.19
CA SER A 142 -5.42 3.31 2.53
C SER A 142 -6.84 3.27 3.10
N ALA A 143 -7.72 4.21 2.72
CA ALA A 143 -9.10 4.24 3.18
C ALA A 143 -9.89 2.96 2.81
N SER A 144 -9.57 2.32 1.68
CA SER A 144 -10.21 1.08 1.23
C SER A 144 -9.42 -0.18 1.59
N ARG A 145 -8.35 -0.05 2.38
CA ARG A 145 -7.47 -1.17 2.71
C ARG A 145 -8.12 -2.13 3.69
N ILE A 146 -7.92 -3.43 3.46
CA ILE A 146 -8.26 -4.48 4.41
C ILE A 146 -7.06 -4.69 5.35
N SER A 147 -7.25 -4.46 6.65
CA SER A 147 -6.18 -4.65 7.64
C SER A 147 -6.05 -6.09 8.11
N VAL A 148 -4.81 -6.50 8.35
CA VAL A 148 -4.49 -7.64 9.20
C VAL A 148 -4.47 -7.15 10.66
N SER A 149 -5.39 -7.63 11.49
CA SER A 149 -5.59 -7.13 12.86
C SER A 149 -4.61 -7.69 13.90
N MET A 150 -4.07 -8.89 13.66
CA MET A 150 -3.06 -9.51 14.52
C MET A 150 -1.91 -10.00 13.65
N ALA A 151 -0.68 -9.71 14.05
CA ALA A 151 0.48 -10.32 13.42
C ALA A 151 0.38 -11.84 13.62
N HIS A 152 0.35 -12.60 12.53
CA HIS A 152 0.40 -14.05 12.60
C HIS A 152 1.79 -14.46 13.08
N ALA A 153 1.85 -15.40 14.01
CA ALA A 153 3.11 -16.02 14.39
C ALA A 153 3.57 -16.87 13.19
N GLU A 154 4.52 -16.36 12.41
CA GLU A 154 5.28 -17.22 11.52
C GLU A 154 6.14 -18.16 12.39
N PRO A 155 6.30 -19.44 12.00
CA PRO A 155 7.15 -20.34 12.75
C PRO A 155 8.54 -19.72 12.87
N ASN A 156 8.98 -19.49 14.11
CA ASN A 156 10.34 -19.01 14.39
C ASN A 156 11.32 -20.11 13.96
N VAL A 157 11.79 -20.05 12.72
CA VAL A 157 12.79 -20.99 12.22
C VAL A 157 14.13 -20.59 12.82
N ALA A 158 14.59 -21.35 13.81
CA ALA A 158 15.96 -21.27 14.27
C ALA A 158 16.86 -21.90 13.20
N ILE A 159 17.59 -21.06 12.45
CA ILE A 159 18.61 -21.53 11.53
C ILE A 159 19.79 -22.00 12.37
N LYS A 160 20.16 -23.28 12.23
CA LYS A 160 21.38 -23.86 12.80
C LYS A 160 22.25 -24.36 11.66
N GLU A 161 23.56 -24.18 11.79
CA GLU A 161 24.52 -24.79 10.88
C GLU A 161 24.38 -26.32 10.97
N SER A 162 24.22 -26.97 9.81
CA SER A 162 24.30 -28.43 9.73
C SER A 162 25.77 -28.84 9.87
N PRO A 163 26.10 -29.92 10.61
CA PRO A 163 27.46 -30.46 10.67
C PRO A 163 28.06 -30.73 9.28
N ASP A 164 27.20 -30.98 8.28
CA ASP A 164 27.59 -31.31 6.91
C ASP A 164 27.48 -30.10 5.94
N PHE A 165 27.24 -28.88 6.45
CA PHE A 165 27.15 -27.70 5.61
C PHE A 165 28.52 -27.30 5.07
N LYS A 166 28.72 -27.42 3.75
CA LYS A 166 29.98 -27.08 3.09
C LYS A 166 29.78 -26.01 2.02
N ILE A 167 30.43 -24.86 2.18
CA ILE A 167 30.58 -23.86 1.12
C ILE A 167 31.92 -24.10 0.42
N THR A 168 31.89 -24.31 -0.90
CA THR A 168 33.11 -24.40 -1.71
C THR A 168 33.16 -23.22 -2.68
N LEU A 169 34.19 -22.40 -2.59
CA LEU A 169 34.41 -21.25 -3.47
C LEU A 169 35.38 -21.65 -4.59
N TYR A 170 35.02 -21.36 -5.83
CA TYR A 170 35.90 -21.51 -6.98
C TYR A 170 36.24 -20.14 -7.54
N LYS A 171 37.52 -19.92 -7.87
CA LYS A 171 37.93 -18.73 -8.63
C LYS A 171 37.64 -18.99 -10.10
N GLN A 172 36.73 -18.23 -10.70
CA GLN A 172 36.62 -18.21 -12.16
C GLN A 172 37.96 -17.73 -12.71
N LYS A 173 38.63 -18.55 -13.53
CA LYS A 173 39.72 -18.06 -14.36
C LYS A 173 39.07 -17.17 -15.42
N GLU A 174 39.42 -15.90 -15.41
CA GLU A 174 39.17 -15.02 -16.56
C GLU A 174 39.95 -15.59 -17.75
N GLU A 175 39.23 -15.91 -18.84
CA GLU A 175 39.79 -16.09 -20.18
C GLU A 175 39.94 -14.74 -20.87
#